data_AF-A0A2D5Z258-F1
#
_entry.id   AF-A0A2D5Z258-F1
#
_cell.length_a   1.000
_cell.length_b   1.000
_cell.length_c   1.000
_cell.angle_alpha   90.00
_cell.angle_beta   90.00
_cell.angle_gamma   90.00
#
_symmetry.space_group_name_H-M   'P 1'
#
loop_
_entity.id
_entity.type
_entity.pdbx_description
1 polymer ?
#
loop_
_entity_poly.entity_id
_entity_poly.type
_entity_poly.pdbx_seq_one_letter_code
_entity_poly.pdbx_strand_id
1 'polypeptide(L)'
;MKQLDPLLRQLRRVDDLSCRVAKGDGRVGDLAELATVLSEPFELRSSFSTQATLCEPEDLRRNLRQVSRELHLEIHAADGRYPCYMLSRIATDWNAPDVILEDLHVSSVRHDFFSDERFAVLMKDGRSRTFLRMAPFRDRVRRAANRRWGAQQVDQTTCDEILQTAATLVLAAVWYEDQMLPLRVADVLGLEKFRTALEMVAFILGSDLYAVAPALQDERDDICLFFNRIYGSRPMARLLDRLARRGAAGATALEAAARDAFVSLNGLFAKLLDTTDALQDLEHLELYKVVLGGFGHLSGIAAREHWTDAMVEAVQRIEDRSARSIQRLLDA
;
A
#
# COMPACT_ATOMS: atom_id res chain seq x y z
N MET A 1 2.87 -3.98 23.18
CA MET A 1 1.44 -3.70 22.90
C MET A 1 0.61 -3.28 24.10
N LYS A 2 0.65 -3.95 25.27
CA LYS A 2 -0.17 -3.57 26.47
C LYS A 2 -0.07 -2.11 26.92
N GLN A 3 1.02 -1.42 26.56
CA GLN A 3 1.26 -0.02 26.85
C GLN A 3 0.31 0.94 26.11
N LEU A 4 -0.21 0.52 24.96
CA LEU A 4 -1.10 1.32 24.10
C LEU A 4 -2.58 1.03 24.34
N ASP A 5 -2.93 0.03 25.16
CA ASP A 5 -4.32 -0.38 25.40
C ASP A 5 -5.23 0.77 25.88
N PRO A 6 -4.78 1.71 26.74
CA PRO A 6 -5.59 2.87 27.11
C PRO A 6 -5.94 3.76 25.91
N LEU A 7 -4.95 4.10 25.08
CA LEU A 7 -5.15 4.88 23.86
C LEU A 7 -6.05 4.16 22.86
N LEU A 8 -5.78 2.88 22.57
CA LEU A 8 -6.57 2.09 21.63
C LEU A 8 -8.03 1.98 22.06
N ARG A 9 -8.31 1.91 23.36
CA ARG A 9 -9.69 1.95 23.89
C ARG A 9 -10.35 3.30 23.64
N GLN A 10 -9.63 4.40 23.85
CA GLN A 10 -10.19 5.74 23.59
C GLN A 10 -10.45 5.98 22.10
N LEU A 11 -9.51 5.60 21.23
CA LEU A 11 -9.69 5.70 19.78
C LEU A 11 -10.92 4.92 19.30
N ARG A 12 -11.10 3.68 19.80
CA ARG A 12 -12.30 2.87 19.48
C ARG A 12 -13.60 3.52 19.95
N ARG A 13 -13.62 4.12 21.14
CA ARG A 13 -14.81 4.83 21.65
C ARG A 13 -15.17 6.02 20.75
N VAL A 14 -14.18 6.80 20.33
CA VAL A 14 -14.39 7.91 19.39
C VAL A 14 -14.92 7.41 18.05
N ASP A 15 -14.33 6.33 17.54
CA ASP A 15 -14.75 5.70 16.29
C ASP A 15 -16.19 5.19 16.33
N ASP A 16 -16.56 4.47 17.40
CA ASP A 16 -17.92 3.94 17.58
C ASP A 16 -18.96 5.07 17.59
N LEU A 17 -18.68 6.14 18.34
CA LEU A 17 -19.51 7.35 18.40
C LEU A 17 -19.62 8.02 17.02
N SER A 18 -18.49 8.24 16.37
CA SER A 18 -18.42 8.89 15.05
C SER A 18 -19.13 8.06 13.99
N CYS A 19 -19.04 6.74 14.06
CA CYS A 19 -19.71 5.80 13.15
C CYS A 19 -21.24 5.82 13.35
N ARG A 20 -21.72 5.84 14.60
CA ARG A 20 -23.16 5.99 14.89
C ARG A 20 -23.71 7.27 14.30
N VAL A 21 -23.00 8.39 14.50
CA VAL A 21 -23.42 9.69 13.98
C VAL A 21 -23.38 9.72 12.44
N ALA A 22 -22.32 9.19 11.83
CA ALA A 22 -22.17 9.14 10.37
C ALA A 22 -23.26 8.29 9.69
N LYS A 23 -23.75 7.24 10.35
CA LYS A 23 -24.84 6.38 9.86
C LYS A 23 -26.23 6.98 10.06
N GLY A 24 -26.35 8.12 10.76
CA GLY A 24 -27.63 8.74 11.09
C GLY A 24 -28.34 8.14 12.32
N ASP A 25 -27.72 7.18 13.02
CA ASP A 25 -28.23 6.57 14.25
C ASP A 25 -27.87 7.39 15.51
N GLY A 26 -26.97 8.37 15.36
CA GLY A 26 -26.48 9.20 16.45
C GLY A 26 -27.48 10.25 16.94
N ARG A 27 -27.40 10.57 18.23
CA ARG A 27 -28.22 11.55 18.94
C ARG A 27 -27.35 12.72 19.39
N VAL A 28 -27.98 13.84 19.80
CA VAL A 28 -27.27 14.98 20.41
C VAL A 28 -26.45 14.55 21.64
N GLY A 29 -26.92 13.56 22.40
CA GLY A 29 -26.18 12.97 23.51
C GLY A 29 -24.85 12.34 23.09
N ASP A 30 -24.77 11.73 21.90
CA ASP A 30 -23.52 11.16 21.38
C ASP A 30 -22.48 12.25 21.07
N LEU A 31 -22.91 13.46 20.72
CA LEU A 31 -22.00 14.59 20.53
C LEU A 31 -21.38 15.07 21.85
N ALA A 32 -22.19 15.12 22.91
CA ALA A 32 -21.71 15.45 24.25
C ALA A 32 -20.80 14.35 24.80
N GLU A 33 -21.14 13.08 24.55
CA GLU A 33 -20.29 11.95 24.89
C GLU A 33 -18.96 12.01 24.13
N LEU A 34 -18.98 12.31 22.83
CA LEU A 34 -17.77 12.44 22.02
C LEU A 34 -16.84 13.54 22.56
N ALA A 35 -17.38 14.72 22.89
CA ALA A 35 -16.60 15.78 23.52
C ALA A 35 -15.98 15.31 24.86
N THR A 36 -16.74 14.53 25.64
CA THR A 36 -16.25 13.94 26.89
C THR A 36 -15.11 12.96 26.64
N VAL A 37 -15.26 12.02 25.69
CA VAL A 37 -14.23 11.03 25.35
C VAL A 37 -12.95 11.70 24.85
N LEU A 38 -13.06 12.74 24.03
CA LEU A 38 -11.90 13.46 23.49
C LEU A 38 -11.07 14.15 24.58
N SER A 39 -11.74 14.68 25.61
CA SER A 39 -11.10 15.37 26.74
C SER A 39 -10.79 14.47 27.93
N GLU A 40 -11.25 13.22 27.95
CA GLU A 40 -11.02 12.28 29.05
C GLU A 40 -9.53 11.89 29.11
N PRO A 41 -8.82 12.18 30.23
CA PRO A 41 -7.42 11.84 30.36
C PRO A 41 -7.24 10.33 30.47
N PHE A 42 -6.20 9.82 29.82
CA PHE A 42 -5.79 8.43 29.90
C PHE A 42 -4.28 8.33 30.08
N GLU A 43 -3.86 7.22 30.71
CA GLU A 43 -2.46 6.96 31.00
C GLU A 43 -1.78 6.29 29.80
N LEU A 44 -0.72 6.90 29.29
CA LEU A 44 0.23 6.26 28.39
C LEU A 44 1.37 5.65 29.21
N ARG A 45 1.51 4.32 29.11
CA ARG A 45 2.52 3.58 29.86
C ARG A 45 3.84 3.63 29.11
N SER A 46 4.69 4.60 29.42
CA SER A 46 6.10 4.65 28.99
C SER A 46 7.03 4.34 30.17
N SER A 47 8.34 4.62 30.04
CA SER A 47 9.28 4.63 31.18
C SER A 47 8.83 5.55 32.31
N PHE A 48 8.05 6.59 31.96
CA PHE A 48 7.32 7.43 32.90
C PHE A 48 5.83 7.38 32.54
N SER A 49 4.98 7.18 33.54
CA SER A 49 3.54 7.30 33.33
C SER A 49 3.20 8.75 32.99
N THR A 50 2.62 8.98 31.81
CA THR A 50 2.17 10.31 31.37
C THR A 50 0.68 10.29 31.12
N GLN A 51 -0.01 11.34 31.56
CA GLN A 51 -1.40 11.57 31.21
C GLN A 51 -1.46 12.22 29.82
N ALA A 52 -2.39 11.76 28.98
CA ALA A 52 -2.64 12.31 27.66
C ALA A 52 -4.15 12.41 27.41
N THR A 53 -4.53 13.28 26.48
CA THR A 53 -5.90 13.46 26.01
C THR A 53 -5.92 13.42 24.48
N LEU A 54 -7.08 13.14 23.86
CA LEU A 54 -7.20 13.19 22.39
C LEU A 54 -7.42 14.62 21.88
N CYS A 55 -7.82 15.57 22.74
CA CYS A 55 -7.98 16.98 22.40
C CYS A 55 -6.64 17.74 22.30
N GLU A 56 -5.53 17.15 22.76
CA GLU A 56 -4.18 17.72 22.68
C GLU A 56 -3.28 16.87 21.76
N PRO A 57 -3.48 16.93 20.42
CA PRO A 57 -2.84 16.00 19.48
C PRO A 57 -1.32 16.10 19.43
N GLU A 58 -0.75 17.30 19.57
CA GLU A 58 0.70 17.49 19.59
C GLU A 58 1.35 16.86 20.83
N ASP A 59 0.70 17.00 21.99
CA ASP A 59 1.16 16.41 23.24
C ASP A 59 1.05 14.88 23.20
N LEU A 60 -0.05 14.37 22.63
CA LEU A 60 -0.22 12.95 22.40
C LEU A 60 0.86 12.38 21.47
N ARG A 61 1.17 13.03 20.34
CA ARG A 61 2.25 12.61 19.43
C ARG A 61 3.61 12.62 20.13
N ARG A 62 3.89 13.66 20.94
CA ARG A 62 5.12 13.76 21.73
C ARG A 62 5.23 12.62 22.75
N ASN A 63 4.15 12.30 23.47
CA ASN A 63 4.11 11.21 24.43
C ASN A 63 4.25 9.84 23.75
N LEU A 64 3.65 9.65 22.57
CA LEU A 64 3.82 8.42 21.78
C LEU A 64 5.27 8.18 21.37
N ARG A 65 6.00 9.24 20.96
CA ARG A 65 7.44 9.15 20.66
C ARG A 65 8.29 8.71 21.86
N GLN A 66 7.83 8.96 23.09
CA GLN A 66 8.48 8.46 24.32
C GLN A 66 8.21 6.98 24.57
N VAL A 67 7.04 6.48 24.15
CA VAL A 67 6.72 5.04 24.22
C VAL A 67 7.53 4.27 23.17
N SER A 68 7.54 4.75 21.92
CA SER A 68 8.39 4.23 20.86
C SER A 68 8.52 5.25 19.74
N ARG A 69 9.72 5.37 19.18
CA ARG A 69 10.00 6.23 18.01
C ARG A 69 9.35 5.74 16.73
N GLU A 70 8.94 4.48 16.70
CA GLU A 70 8.27 3.85 15.56
C GLU A 70 6.76 4.12 15.54
N LEU A 71 6.19 4.72 16.58
CA LEU A 71 4.74 4.99 16.61
C LEU A 71 4.43 6.32 15.91
N HIS A 72 3.47 6.27 15.00
CA HIS A 72 2.95 7.45 14.30
C HIS A 72 1.44 7.57 14.50
N LEU A 73 0.98 8.79 14.81
CA LEU A 73 -0.43 9.13 14.90
C LEU A 73 -0.78 10.22 13.88
N GLU A 74 -1.52 9.81 12.86
CA GLU A 74 -2.11 10.70 11.87
C GLU A 74 -3.55 11.03 12.25
N ILE A 75 -3.95 12.29 12.07
CA ILE A 75 -5.28 12.77 12.44
C ILE A 75 -5.82 13.59 11.28
N HIS A 76 -6.89 13.11 10.66
CA HIS A 76 -7.61 13.82 9.62
C HIS A 76 -8.95 14.34 10.17
N ALA A 77 -9.49 15.40 9.58
CA ALA A 77 -10.86 15.82 9.83
C ALA A 77 -11.77 15.31 8.71
N ALA A 78 -12.73 14.44 9.03
CA ALA A 78 -13.75 14.04 8.07
C ALA A 78 -14.67 15.23 7.80
N ASP A 79 -14.66 15.75 6.56
CA ASP A 79 -15.48 16.86 6.02
C ASP A 79 -16.05 17.85 7.06
N GLY A 80 -15.17 18.33 7.94
CA GLY A 80 -15.45 19.33 8.96
C GLY A 80 -16.27 18.87 10.19
N ARG A 81 -16.44 17.58 10.48
CA ARG A 81 -17.31 17.13 11.58
C ARG A 81 -16.63 16.34 12.69
N TYR A 82 -15.76 15.37 12.39
CA TYR A 82 -15.14 14.52 13.44
C TYR A 82 -13.69 14.15 13.11
N PRO A 83 -12.81 14.07 14.13
CA PRO A 83 -11.44 13.59 13.93
C PRO A 83 -11.45 12.09 13.61
N CYS A 84 -10.71 11.72 12.57
CA CYS A 84 -10.37 10.34 12.24
C CYS A 84 -8.91 10.12 12.59
N TYR A 85 -8.59 8.94 13.11
CA TYR A 85 -7.27 8.59 13.61
C TYR A 85 -6.69 7.40 12.84
N MET A 86 -5.41 7.49 12.51
CA MET A 86 -4.60 6.35 12.11
C MET A 86 -3.40 6.27 13.04
N LEU A 87 -3.36 5.23 13.87
CA LEU A 87 -2.21 4.88 14.69
C LEU A 87 -1.50 3.70 14.03
N SER A 88 -0.23 3.90 13.67
CA SER A 88 0.56 2.88 12.99
C SER A 88 1.95 2.77 13.60
N ARG A 89 2.61 1.63 13.31
CA ARG A 89 4.04 1.46 13.51
C ARG A 89 4.75 1.61 12.18
N ILE A 90 5.65 2.57 12.14
CA ILE A 90 6.45 2.92 10.97
C ILE A 90 7.90 2.47 11.18
N ALA A 91 8.51 1.94 10.13
CA ALA A 91 9.96 1.83 10.03
C ALA A 91 10.45 3.03 9.23
N THR A 92 11.36 3.80 9.83
CA THR A 92 12.01 4.90 9.13
C THR A 92 13.51 4.80 9.34
N ASP A 93 14.20 4.51 8.25
CA ASP A 93 15.65 4.60 8.15
C ASP A 93 15.99 5.70 7.14
N TRP A 94 17.09 6.41 7.36
CA TRP A 94 17.57 7.45 6.44
C TRP A 94 17.89 6.88 5.06
N ASN A 95 18.24 5.59 4.99
CA ASN A 95 18.62 4.90 3.75
C ASN A 95 17.52 3.98 3.19
N ALA A 96 16.35 3.93 3.82
CA ALA A 96 15.25 3.06 3.39
C ALA A 96 14.00 3.88 3.05
N PRO A 97 13.09 3.35 2.21
CA PRO A 97 11.77 3.94 2.06
C PRO A 97 11.06 4.03 3.42
N ASP A 98 10.20 5.02 3.56
CA ASP A 98 9.29 5.09 4.71
C ASP A 98 8.24 3.98 4.59
N VAL A 99 8.12 3.13 5.61
CA VAL A 99 7.24 1.96 5.57
C VAL A 99 6.30 1.96 6.78
N ILE A 100 5.03 1.65 6.56
CA ILE A 100 4.09 1.26 7.62
C ILE A 100 4.09 -0.26 7.74
N LEU A 101 4.64 -0.75 8.86
CA LEU A 101 4.74 -2.19 9.15
C LEU A 101 3.49 -2.75 9.80
N GLU A 102 2.75 -1.93 10.56
CA GLU A 102 1.59 -2.37 11.32
C GLU A 102 0.57 -1.25 11.48
N ASP A 103 -0.70 -1.56 11.19
CA ASP A 103 -1.82 -0.70 11.49
C ASP A 103 -2.37 -1.09 12.88
N LEU A 104 -2.18 -0.25 13.89
CA LEU A 104 -2.64 -0.51 15.26
C LEU A 104 -4.09 -0.07 15.45
N HIS A 105 -4.47 1.02 14.77
CA HIS A 105 -5.84 1.51 14.66
C HIS A 105 -5.97 2.34 13.38
N VAL A 106 -7.09 2.16 12.68
CA VAL A 106 -7.48 2.98 11.52
C VAL A 106 -8.95 3.26 11.66
N SER A 107 -9.33 4.54 11.66
CA SER A 107 -10.72 4.93 11.80
C SER A 107 -11.59 4.34 10.70
N SER A 108 -12.73 3.75 11.08
CA SER A 108 -13.64 3.09 10.12
C SER A 108 -14.52 4.06 9.32
N VAL A 109 -14.68 5.29 9.80
CA VAL A 109 -15.61 6.29 9.25
C VAL A 109 -15.09 6.91 7.95
N ARG A 110 -13.77 6.91 7.72
CA ARG A 110 -13.15 7.40 6.48
C ARG A 110 -11.81 6.72 6.23
N HIS A 111 -11.56 6.33 4.98
CA HIS A 111 -10.29 5.73 4.52
C HIS A 111 -9.43 6.71 3.71
N ASP A 112 -9.61 8.02 3.89
CA ASP A 112 -8.86 9.05 3.15
C ASP A 112 -7.38 9.14 3.53
N PHE A 113 -6.95 8.44 4.59
CA PHE A 113 -5.55 8.16 4.88
C PHE A 113 -4.81 7.50 3.72
N PHE A 114 -5.55 6.77 2.87
CA PHE A 114 -4.99 5.96 1.81
C PHE A 114 -5.44 6.50 0.46
N SER A 115 -4.49 7.11 -0.27
CA SER A 115 -4.70 7.43 -1.68
C SER A 115 -4.76 6.15 -2.54
N ASP A 116 -4.19 5.05 -2.06
CA ASP A 116 -4.17 3.71 -2.68
C ASP A 116 -3.94 2.70 -1.55
N GLU A 117 -4.35 1.44 -1.70
CA GLU A 117 -4.11 0.41 -0.67
C GLU A 117 -2.62 0.24 -0.32
N ARG A 118 -1.74 0.59 -1.27
CA ARG A 118 -0.27 0.51 -1.19
C ARG A 118 0.38 1.68 -0.46
N PHE A 119 -0.31 2.81 -0.33
CA PHE A 119 0.29 4.05 0.17
C PHE A 119 -0.53 4.67 1.29
N ALA A 120 0.16 5.33 2.22
CA ALA A 120 -0.46 6.31 3.10
C ALA A 120 0.33 7.60 3.06
N VAL A 121 -0.37 8.73 3.12
CA VAL A 121 0.26 10.05 3.22
C VAL A 121 0.23 10.48 4.66
N LEU A 122 1.39 10.61 5.29
CA LEU A 122 1.53 10.95 6.71
C LEU A 122 2.28 12.27 6.87
N MET A 123 1.88 13.06 7.87
CA MET A 123 2.55 14.31 8.24
C MET A 123 3.68 14.02 9.22
N LYS A 124 4.93 14.13 8.76
CA LYS A 124 6.13 13.94 9.59
C LYS A 124 7.00 15.20 9.56
N ASP A 125 7.27 15.74 10.76
CA ASP A 125 8.11 16.93 10.97
C ASP A 125 7.68 18.13 10.10
N GLY A 126 6.36 18.34 10.03
CA GLY A 126 5.74 19.43 9.28
C GLY A 126 5.69 19.23 7.76
N ARG A 127 6.10 18.05 7.27
CA ARG A 127 6.09 17.71 5.83
C ARG A 127 5.22 16.50 5.57
N SER A 128 4.47 16.56 4.48
CA SER A 128 3.76 15.40 3.94
C SER A 128 4.78 14.43 3.34
N ARG A 129 4.72 13.16 3.70
CA ARG A 129 5.55 12.08 3.16
C ARG A 129 4.66 10.88 2.81
N THR A 130 4.99 10.23 1.70
CA THR A 130 4.31 9.00 1.26
C THR A 130 5.01 7.78 1.85
N PHE A 131 4.26 6.94 2.55
CA PHE A 131 4.71 5.70 3.17
C PHE A 131 4.20 4.50 2.38
N LEU A 132 5.06 3.50 2.17
CA LEU A 132 4.66 2.20 1.65
C LEU A 132 3.92 1.42 2.73
N ARG A 133 2.69 0.99 2.45
CA ARG A 133 1.85 0.30 3.41
C ARG A 133 2.04 -1.21 3.33
N MET A 134 2.89 -1.72 4.21
CA MET A 134 3.21 -3.15 4.32
C MET A 134 2.36 -3.90 5.36
N ALA A 135 1.67 -3.17 6.24
CA ALA A 135 0.80 -3.70 7.29
C ALA A 135 -0.17 -4.81 6.82
N PRO A 136 -0.86 -4.72 5.65
CA PRO A 136 -1.75 -5.77 5.17
C PRO A 136 -1.08 -7.14 4.99
N PHE A 137 0.24 -7.18 4.77
CA PHE A 137 0.97 -8.42 4.54
C PHE A 137 1.48 -9.06 5.82
N ARG A 138 1.54 -8.34 6.95
CA ARG A 138 2.20 -8.79 8.18
C ARG A 138 1.66 -10.11 8.73
N ASP A 139 0.35 -10.25 8.80
CA ASP A 139 -0.29 -11.50 9.25
C ASP A 139 -0.04 -12.67 8.28
N ARG A 140 0.07 -12.38 6.98
CA ARG A 140 0.36 -13.38 5.95
C ARG A 140 1.84 -13.81 6.03
N VAL A 141 2.76 -12.88 6.30
CA VAL A 141 4.17 -13.18 6.61
C VAL A 141 4.26 -14.09 7.82
N ARG A 142 3.70 -13.69 8.96
CA ARG A 142 3.73 -14.50 10.19
C ARG A 142 3.21 -15.93 9.95
N ARG A 143 2.10 -16.08 9.22
CA ARG A 143 1.55 -17.41 8.88
C ARG A 143 2.45 -18.21 7.95
N ALA A 144 3.03 -17.60 6.92
CA ALA A 144 3.92 -18.27 5.97
C ALA A 144 5.24 -18.69 6.63
N ALA A 145 5.81 -17.79 7.42
CA ALA A 145 7.01 -17.97 8.22
C ALA A 145 6.87 -19.14 9.21
N ASN A 146 5.81 -19.15 10.04
CA ASN A 146 5.55 -20.24 10.99
C ASN A 146 5.40 -21.61 10.29
N ARG A 147 4.81 -21.66 9.08
CA ARG A 147 4.70 -22.90 8.31
C ARG A 147 6.05 -23.40 7.79
N ARG A 148 6.96 -22.48 7.46
CA ARG A 148 8.29 -22.78 6.93
C ARG A 148 9.25 -23.25 8.03
N TRP A 149 9.27 -22.55 9.15
CA TRP A 149 10.25 -22.75 10.22
C TRP A 149 9.77 -23.65 11.38
N GLY A 150 8.53 -24.15 11.31
CA GLY A 150 8.01 -25.17 12.24
C GLY A 150 7.39 -24.60 13.52
N ALA A 151 7.37 -25.39 14.60
CA ALA A 151 6.66 -25.07 15.84
C ALA A 151 7.28 -23.91 16.66
N GLN A 152 8.44 -23.39 16.24
CA GLN A 152 8.95 -22.13 16.79
C GLN A 152 8.15 -20.98 16.20
N GLN A 153 7.39 -20.32 17.07
CA GLN A 153 6.67 -19.11 16.72
C GLN A 153 7.68 -18.04 16.30
N VAL A 154 7.61 -17.66 15.03
CA VAL A 154 8.40 -16.57 14.47
C VAL A 154 8.00 -15.30 15.19
N ASP A 155 8.99 -14.56 15.67
CA ASP A 155 8.74 -13.34 16.41
C ASP A 155 8.26 -12.21 15.47
N GLN A 156 7.83 -11.10 16.08
CA GLN A 156 7.37 -9.95 15.31
C GLN A 156 8.50 -9.29 14.53
N THR A 157 9.74 -9.35 15.06
CA THR A 157 10.92 -8.72 14.48
C THR A 157 11.27 -9.36 13.13
N THR A 158 11.34 -10.69 13.05
CA THR A 158 11.59 -11.38 11.77
C THR A 158 10.48 -11.09 10.75
N CYS A 159 9.23 -10.99 11.18
CA CYS A 159 8.14 -10.62 10.25
C CYS A 159 8.36 -9.22 9.67
N ASP A 160 8.76 -8.28 10.52
CA ASP A 160 8.99 -6.89 10.14
C ASP A 160 10.23 -6.75 9.25
N GLU A 161 11.31 -7.49 9.53
CA GLU A 161 12.51 -7.57 8.69
C GLU A 161 12.16 -8.02 7.27
N ILE A 162 11.39 -9.11 7.11
CA ILE A 162 10.95 -9.57 5.78
C ILE A 162 10.16 -8.49 5.04
N LEU A 163 9.24 -7.80 5.73
CA LEU A 163 8.44 -6.73 5.12
C LEU A 163 9.32 -5.55 4.71
N GLN A 164 10.24 -5.13 5.58
CA GLN A 164 11.14 -4.01 5.33
C GLN A 164 12.13 -4.32 4.19
N THR A 165 12.67 -5.54 4.16
CA THR A 165 13.54 -6.00 3.07
C THR A 165 12.77 -6.06 1.74
N ALA A 166 11.55 -6.61 1.72
CA ALA A 166 10.72 -6.62 0.51
C ALA A 166 10.37 -5.21 0.03
N ALA A 167 10.07 -4.31 0.96
CA ALA A 167 9.81 -2.90 0.65
C ALA A 167 11.04 -2.22 0.07
N THR A 168 12.20 -2.39 0.70
CA THR A 168 13.44 -1.69 0.34
C THR A 168 14.03 -2.21 -0.96
N LEU A 169 14.14 -3.53 -1.11
CA LEU A 169 14.80 -4.14 -2.28
C LEU A 169 13.93 -4.14 -3.54
N VAL A 170 12.60 -4.13 -3.39
CA VAL A 170 11.70 -4.34 -4.53
C VAL A 170 10.58 -3.29 -4.57
N LEU A 171 9.72 -3.24 -3.56
CA LEU A 171 8.45 -2.50 -3.70
C LEU A 171 8.64 -0.98 -3.76
N ALA A 172 9.71 -0.41 -3.22
CA ALA A 172 9.99 1.02 -3.36
C ALA A 172 10.27 1.45 -4.81
N ALA A 173 10.88 0.56 -5.61
CA ALA A 173 11.07 0.80 -7.04
C ALA A 173 9.81 0.46 -7.84
N VAL A 174 9.03 -0.52 -7.37
CA VAL A 174 7.82 -0.96 -8.06
C VAL A 174 6.68 0.01 -7.84
N TRP A 175 6.45 0.49 -6.62
CA TRP A 175 5.29 1.28 -6.24
C TRP A 175 5.62 2.77 -6.22
N TYR A 176 5.16 3.47 -7.26
CA TYR A 176 5.16 4.93 -7.32
C TYR A 176 3.81 5.46 -7.81
N GLU A 177 3.57 6.74 -7.55
CA GLU A 177 2.27 7.40 -7.70
C GLU A 177 1.73 7.33 -9.14
N ASP A 178 2.59 7.49 -10.16
CA ASP A 178 2.18 7.45 -11.57
C ASP A 178 1.55 6.11 -12.01
N GLN A 179 1.77 5.03 -11.25
CA GLN A 179 1.15 3.73 -11.54
C GLN A 179 -0.26 3.57 -10.98
N MET A 180 -0.74 4.50 -10.13
CA MET A 180 -2.04 4.37 -9.48
C MET A 180 -3.17 4.17 -10.49
N LEU A 181 -3.20 4.94 -11.57
CA LEU A 181 -4.24 4.80 -12.60
C LEU A 181 -4.18 3.44 -13.33
N PRO A 182 -3.05 3.04 -13.95
CA PRO A 182 -2.94 1.73 -14.60
C PRO A 182 -3.32 0.55 -13.70
N LEU A 183 -2.92 0.58 -12.42
CA LEU A 183 -3.18 -0.52 -11.50
C LEU A 183 -4.63 -0.55 -11.02
N ARG A 184 -5.25 0.60 -10.75
CA ARG A 184 -6.68 0.64 -10.43
C ARG A 184 -7.54 0.15 -11.61
N VAL A 185 -7.18 0.54 -12.84
CA VAL A 185 -7.85 0.02 -14.04
C VAL A 185 -7.63 -1.49 -14.18
N ALA A 186 -6.42 -1.97 -13.91
CA ALA A 186 -6.12 -3.40 -13.90
C ALA A 186 -6.98 -4.16 -12.88
N ASP A 187 -7.16 -3.62 -11.68
CA ASP A 187 -7.96 -4.26 -10.63
C ASP A 187 -9.45 -4.28 -11.00
N VAL A 188 -9.98 -3.18 -11.53
CA VAL A 188 -11.38 -3.06 -11.98
C VAL A 188 -11.68 -4.02 -13.13
N LEU A 189 -10.76 -4.18 -14.08
CA LEU A 189 -10.97 -4.98 -15.29
C LEU A 189 -10.41 -6.42 -15.17
N GLY A 190 -9.77 -6.76 -14.05
CA GLY A 190 -9.15 -8.07 -13.82
C GLY A 190 -7.92 -8.35 -14.70
N LEU A 191 -7.11 -7.33 -14.99
CA LEU A 191 -5.89 -7.42 -15.81
C LEU A 191 -4.67 -7.87 -14.98
N GLU A 192 -4.74 -9.07 -14.42
CA GLU A 192 -3.71 -9.61 -13.52
C GLU A 192 -2.31 -9.68 -14.15
N LYS A 193 -2.22 -10.06 -15.44
CA LYS A 193 -0.93 -10.16 -16.12
C LYS A 193 -0.41 -8.78 -16.47
N PHE A 194 -1.27 -7.84 -16.82
CA PHE A 194 -0.87 -6.45 -17.03
C PHE A 194 -0.28 -5.83 -15.77
N ARG A 195 -0.96 -5.96 -14.63
CA ARG A 195 -0.44 -5.54 -13.31
C ARG A 195 0.94 -6.15 -13.04
N THR A 196 1.06 -7.46 -13.17
CA THR A 196 2.34 -8.16 -12.94
C THR A 196 3.45 -7.69 -13.89
N ALA A 197 3.14 -7.48 -15.18
CA ALA A 197 4.10 -7.03 -16.17
C ALA A 197 4.59 -5.60 -15.88
N LEU A 198 3.68 -4.69 -15.53
CA LEU A 198 4.02 -3.33 -15.12
C LEU A 198 4.93 -3.33 -13.88
N GLU A 199 4.59 -4.13 -12.87
CA GLU A 199 5.39 -4.23 -11.66
C GLU A 199 6.81 -4.76 -11.94
N MET A 200 6.94 -5.77 -12.81
CA MET A 200 8.24 -6.29 -13.23
C MET A 200 9.05 -5.26 -14.01
N VAL A 201 8.42 -4.54 -14.94
CA VAL A 201 9.06 -3.46 -15.71
C VAL A 201 9.54 -2.35 -14.76
N ALA A 202 8.70 -1.95 -13.82
CA ALA A 202 9.01 -0.93 -12.84
C ALA A 202 10.18 -1.31 -11.93
N PHE A 203 10.20 -2.55 -11.44
CA PHE A 203 11.34 -3.06 -10.70
C PHE A 203 12.63 -2.99 -11.54
N ILE A 204 12.61 -3.51 -12.77
CA ILE A 204 13.80 -3.58 -13.61
C ILE A 204 14.34 -2.19 -13.96
N LEU A 205 13.46 -1.24 -14.27
CA LEU A 205 13.85 0.11 -14.70
C LEU A 205 14.05 1.08 -13.54
N GLY A 206 13.45 0.82 -12.39
CA GLY A 206 13.47 1.67 -11.20
C GLY A 206 14.49 1.25 -10.14
N SER A 207 15.14 0.10 -10.29
CA SER A 207 16.17 -0.40 -9.36
C SER A 207 17.56 -0.37 -9.95
N ASP A 208 18.57 -0.16 -9.11
CA ASP A 208 19.95 -0.50 -9.43
C ASP A 208 20.15 -2.02 -9.30
N LEU A 209 20.03 -2.74 -10.41
CA LEU A 209 20.12 -4.20 -10.42
C LEU A 209 21.49 -4.72 -9.94
N TYR A 210 22.56 -3.94 -10.08
CA TYR A 210 23.89 -4.32 -9.59
C TYR A 210 24.00 -4.23 -8.08
N ALA A 211 23.32 -3.27 -7.46
CA ALA A 211 23.22 -3.16 -6.01
C ALA A 211 22.20 -4.13 -5.41
N VAL A 212 21.07 -4.35 -6.09
CA VAL A 212 19.98 -5.19 -5.60
C VAL A 212 20.31 -6.69 -5.70
N ALA A 213 20.97 -7.15 -6.78
CA ALA A 213 21.29 -8.57 -6.95
C ALA A 213 22.11 -9.21 -5.80
N PRO A 214 23.19 -8.60 -5.27
CA PRO A 214 23.90 -9.15 -4.12
C PRO A 214 23.07 -9.11 -2.84
N ALA A 215 22.31 -8.05 -2.58
CA ALA A 215 21.41 -8.00 -1.42
C ALA A 215 20.32 -9.08 -1.49
N LEU A 216 19.82 -9.39 -2.69
CA LEU A 216 18.92 -10.51 -2.93
C LEU A 216 19.58 -11.87 -2.74
N GLN A 217 20.91 -12.01 -2.77
CA GLN A 217 21.57 -13.30 -2.49
C GLN A 217 21.43 -13.68 -1.02
N ASP A 218 21.67 -12.70 -0.15
CA ASP A 218 21.59 -12.87 1.31
C ASP A 218 20.13 -13.10 1.74
N GLU A 219 19.20 -12.36 1.14
CA GLU A 219 17.78 -12.34 1.52
C GLU A 219 16.87 -13.21 0.61
N ARG A 220 17.49 -14.02 -0.26
CA ARG A 220 16.83 -14.72 -1.39
C ARG A 220 15.58 -15.45 -0.97
N ASP A 221 15.73 -16.23 0.09
CA ASP A 221 14.75 -17.21 0.53
C ASP A 221 13.48 -16.55 1.06
N ASP A 222 13.61 -15.42 1.75
CA ASP A 222 12.49 -14.71 2.35
C ASP A 222 11.80 -13.79 1.35
N ILE A 223 12.57 -13.16 0.47
CA ILE A 223 12.01 -12.38 -0.64
C ILE A 223 11.25 -13.29 -1.61
N CYS A 224 11.79 -14.46 -1.95
CA CYS A 224 11.08 -15.43 -2.80
C CYS A 224 9.82 -15.96 -2.11
N LEU A 225 9.86 -16.22 -0.80
CA LEU A 225 8.69 -16.61 -0.02
C LEU A 225 7.61 -15.53 -0.09
N PHE A 226 8.01 -14.27 0.13
CA PHE A 226 7.13 -13.12 0.11
C PHE A 226 6.41 -13.01 -1.23
N PHE A 227 7.15 -12.91 -2.34
CA PHE A 227 6.51 -12.72 -3.65
C PHE A 227 5.69 -13.92 -4.11
N ASN A 228 6.12 -15.15 -3.80
CA ASN A 228 5.43 -16.37 -4.23
C ASN A 228 4.16 -16.67 -3.43
N ARG A 229 4.16 -16.44 -2.10
CA ARG A 229 3.09 -16.91 -1.20
C ARG A 229 2.29 -15.80 -0.52
N ILE A 230 2.90 -14.63 -0.34
CA ILE A 230 2.34 -13.54 0.46
C ILE A 230 1.77 -12.49 -0.47
N TYR A 231 2.61 -11.93 -1.34
CA TYR A 231 2.21 -10.96 -2.35
C TYR A 231 1.39 -11.63 -3.47
N GLY A 232 1.83 -12.80 -3.94
CA GLY A 232 1.13 -13.58 -4.96
C GLY A 232 1.64 -13.42 -6.39
N SER A 233 2.75 -12.69 -6.60
CA SER A 233 3.40 -12.56 -7.91
C SER A 233 4.49 -13.61 -8.12
N ARG A 234 4.10 -14.78 -8.65
CA ARG A 234 5.05 -15.85 -9.01
C ARG A 234 6.08 -15.42 -10.06
N PRO A 235 5.72 -14.66 -11.12
CA PRO A 235 6.70 -14.19 -12.09
C PRO A 235 7.76 -13.29 -11.45
N MET A 236 7.36 -12.36 -10.59
CA MET A 236 8.32 -11.54 -9.83
C MET A 236 9.24 -12.41 -8.97
N ALA A 237 8.69 -13.39 -8.23
CA ALA A 237 9.51 -14.31 -7.44
C ALA A 237 10.56 -15.07 -8.28
N ARG A 238 10.21 -15.49 -9.51
CA ARG A 238 11.14 -16.15 -10.44
C ARG A 238 12.24 -15.21 -10.94
N LEU A 239 11.88 -13.97 -11.27
CA LEU A 239 12.84 -12.94 -11.67
C LEU A 239 13.84 -12.67 -10.55
N LEU A 240 13.35 -12.46 -9.34
CA LEU A 240 14.18 -12.21 -8.15
C LEU A 240 15.09 -13.41 -7.83
N ASP A 241 14.58 -14.64 -7.92
CA ASP A 241 15.38 -15.86 -7.75
C ASP A 241 16.52 -15.96 -8.79
N ARG A 242 16.23 -15.59 -10.05
CA ARG A 242 17.22 -15.57 -11.13
C ARG A 242 18.30 -14.52 -10.86
N LEU A 243 17.91 -13.31 -10.48
CA LEU A 243 18.85 -12.23 -10.14
C LEU A 243 19.73 -12.59 -8.95
N ALA A 244 19.16 -13.16 -7.89
CA ALA A 244 19.93 -13.64 -6.75
C ALA A 244 20.97 -14.69 -7.19
N ARG A 245 20.56 -15.71 -7.96
CA ARG A 245 21.47 -16.80 -8.35
C ARG A 245 22.54 -16.40 -9.36
N ARG A 246 22.21 -15.54 -10.32
CA ARG A 246 23.09 -15.20 -11.46
C ARG A 246 23.75 -13.83 -11.32
N GLY A 247 23.41 -13.06 -10.29
CA GLY A 247 23.79 -11.67 -10.16
C GLY A 247 23.13 -10.80 -11.24
N ALA A 248 23.71 -9.62 -11.47
CA ALA A 248 23.30 -8.69 -12.52
C ALA A 248 23.86 -9.04 -13.92
N ALA A 249 24.30 -10.29 -14.12
CA ALA A 249 24.77 -10.76 -15.42
C ALA A 249 23.60 -10.75 -16.42
N GLY A 250 23.68 -9.88 -17.44
CA GLY A 250 22.60 -9.67 -18.40
C GLY A 250 21.64 -8.51 -18.05
N ALA A 251 21.93 -7.71 -17.02
CA ALA A 251 21.12 -6.55 -16.65
C ALA A 251 20.81 -5.63 -17.84
N THR A 252 21.78 -5.35 -18.72
CA THR A 252 21.56 -4.56 -19.93
C THR A 252 20.51 -5.16 -20.87
N ALA A 253 20.51 -6.48 -21.06
CA ALA A 253 19.54 -7.15 -21.91
C ALA A 253 18.15 -7.16 -21.26
N LEU A 254 18.09 -7.36 -19.94
CA LEU A 254 16.88 -7.30 -19.15
C LEU A 254 16.25 -5.90 -19.16
N GLU A 255 17.06 -4.85 -18.98
CA GLU A 255 16.65 -3.45 -19.08
C GLU A 255 16.13 -3.10 -20.48
N ALA A 256 16.83 -3.54 -21.54
CA ALA A 256 16.36 -3.35 -22.91
C ALA A 256 14.99 -4.01 -23.13
N ALA A 257 14.83 -5.26 -22.68
CA ALA A 257 13.55 -5.96 -22.75
C ALA A 257 12.45 -5.27 -21.93
N ALA A 258 12.78 -4.69 -20.77
CA ALA A 258 11.84 -3.94 -19.94
C ALA A 258 11.43 -2.60 -20.57
N ARG A 259 12.34 -1.88 -21.23
CA ARG A 259 12.01 -0.66 -21.99
C ARG A 259 11.06 -0.96 -23.15
N ASP A 260 11.35 -2.02 -23.91
CA ASP A 260 10.48 -2.46 -25.01
C ASP A 260 9.09 -2.87 -24.49
N ALA A 261 9.05 -3.58 -23.36
CA ALA A 261 7.81 -3.95 -22.69
C ALA A 261 7.04 -2.70 -22.24
N PHE A 262 7.71 -1.73 -21.61
CA PHE A 262 7.10 -0.47 -21.15
C PHE A 262 6.41 0.28 -22.29
N VAL A 263 7.13 0.52 -23.39
CA VAL A 263 6.57 1.22 -24.58
C VAL A 263 5.37 0.45 -25.13
N SER A 264 5.50 -0.87 -25.26
CA SER A 264 4.43 -1.71 -25.81
C SER A 264 3.19 -1.76 -24.91
N LEU A 265 3.38 -1.84 -23.59
CA LEU A 265 2.29 -1.93 -22.61
C LEU A 265 1.56 -0.60 -22.48
N ASN A 266 2.28 0.52 -22.42
CA ASN A 266 1.67 1.85 -22.39
C ASN A 266 0.87 2.15 -23.66
N GLY A 267 1.39 1.77 -24.83
CA GLY A 267 0.66 1.94 -26.09
C GLY A 267 -0.63 1.12 -26.15
N LEU A 268 -0.68 -0.05 -25.50
CA LEU A 268 -1.92 -0.85 -25.40
C LEU A 268 -2.86 -0.30 -24.33
N PHE A 269 -2.33 0.16 -23.20
CA PHE A 269 -3.11 0.78 -22.14
C PHE A 269 -3.81 2.06 -22.63
N ALA A 270 -3.10 2.93 -23.36
CA ALA A 270 -3.71 4.12 -23.97
C ALA A 270 -4.88 3.74 -24.90
N LYS A 271 -4.67 2.76 -25.79
CA LYS A 271 -5.73 2.26 -26.68
C LYS A 271 -6.91 1.65 -25.92
N LEU A 272 -6.67 1.00 -24.79
CA LEU A 272 -7.73 0.48 -23.92
C LEU A 272 -8.57 1.63 -23.35
N LEU A 273 -7.94 2.70 -22.88
CA LEU A 273 -8.66 3.88 -22.39
C LEU A 273 -9.50 4.54 -23.49
N ASP A 274 -8.99 4.58 -24.72
CA ASP A 274 -9.71 5.12 -25.89
C ASP A 274 -10.96 4.29 -26.26
N THR A 275 -11.01 3.00 -25.91
CA THR A 275 -12.14 2.10 -26.24
C THR A 275 -13.36 2.26 -25.32
N THR A 276 -13.25 3.07 -24.28
CA THR A 276 -14.35 3.36 -23.34
C THR A 276 -14.96 4.72 -23.65
N ASP A 277 -16.16 4.74 -24.24
CA ASP A 277 -16.93 5.98 -24.50
C ASP A 277 -17.14 6.81 -23.21
N ALA A 278 -17.24 6.14 -22.06
CA ALA A 278 -17.30 6.77 -20.73
C ALA A 278 -16.03 7.56 -20.34
N LEU A 279 -14.90 7.35 -21.03
CA LEU A 279 -13.66 8.11 -20.86
C LEU A 279 -13.44 9.17 -21.95
N GLN A 280 -14.20 9.12 -23.05
CA GLN A 280 -14.08 10.08 -24.17
C GLN A 280 -14.68 11.45 -23.83
N ASP A 281 -15.75 11.52 -23.03
CA ASP A 281 -16.34 12.79 -22.55
C ASP A 281 -15.42 13.57 -21.56
N LEU A 282 -14.23 13.05 -21.27
CA LEU A 282 -13.28 13.59 -20.30
C LEU A 282 -12.16 14.43 -20.94
N GLU A 283 -12.18 14.61 -22.26
CA GLU A 283 -11.18 15.37 -23.06
C GLU A 283 -11.00 16.84 -22.66
N HIS A 284 -11.91 17.43 -21.88
CA HIS A 284 -11.89 18.87 -21.54
C HIS A 284 -11.51 19.19 -20.09
N LEU A 285 -11.08 18.19 -19.32
CA LEU A 285 -10.71 18.33 -17.91
C LEU A 285 -9.27 17.83 -17.70
N GLU A 286 -8.53 18.45 -16.78
CA GLU A 286 -7.16 18.00 -16.46
C GLU A 286 -7.20 16.50 -16.05
N LEU A 287 -6.40 15.66 -16.72
CA LEU A 287 -6.46 14.19 -16.68
C LEU A 287 -6.52 13.60 -15.25
N TYR A 288 -5.84 14.22 -14.28
CA TYR A 288 -5.87 13.78 -12.89
C TYR A 288 -7.19 14.10 -12.16
N LYS A 289 -7.89 15.19 -12.52
CA LYS A 289 -9.21 15.57 -11.96
C LYS A 289 -10.32 14.67 -12.48
N VAL A 290 -10.21 14.29 -13.75
CA VAL A 290 -11.03 13.26 -14.40
C VAL A 290 -10.87 11.91 -13.72
N VAL A 291 -9.61 11.49 -13.57
CA VAL A 291 -9.25 10.20 -13.00
C VAL A 291 -9.70 10.15 -11.53
N LEU A 292 -9.37 11.16 -10.72
CA LEU A 292 -9.73 11.20 -9.29
C LEU A 292 -11.22 11.46 -9.03
N GLY A 293 -11.89 12.25 -9.87
CA GLY A 293 -13.33 12.56 -9.73
C GLY A 293 -14.26 11.50 -10.36
N GLY A 294 -13.78 10.71 -11.31
CA GLY A 294 -14.56 9.74 -12.09
C GLY A 294 -14.45 8.28 -11.65
N PHE A 295 -13.66 7.95 -10.62
CA PHE A 295 -13.52 6.55 -10.14
C PHE A 295 -14.86 5.91 -9.73
N GLY A 296 -15.88 6.71 -9.36
CA GLY A 296 -17.23 6.22 -9.10
C GLY A 296 -17.95 5.63 -10.34
N HIS A 297 -17.47 5.93 -11.55
CA HIS A 297 -18.02 5.40 -12.81
C HIS A 297 -17.28 4.14 -13.31
N LEU A 298 -16.02 3.93 -12.91
CA LEU A 298 -15.27 2.72 -13.28
C LEU A 298 -15.88 1.44 -12.68
N SER A 299 -16.51 1.53 -11.51
CA SER A 299 -17.28 0.42 -10.92
C SER A 299 -18.48 0.03 -11.79
N GLY A 300 -19.08 0.97 -12.52
CA GLY A 300 -20.15 0.69 -13.49
C GLY A 300 -19.64 0.00 -14.75
N ILE A 301 -18.39 0.23 -15.14
CA ILE A 301 -17.72 -0.46 -16.27
C ILE A 301 -17.15 -1.82 -15.81
N ALA A 302 -16.96 -2.04 -14.50
CA ALA A 302 -16.44 -3.30 -13.95
C ALA A 302 -17.34 -4.50 -14.27
N ALA A 303 -18.66 -4.30 -14.36
CA ALA A 303 -19.58 -5.37 -14.65
C ALA A 303 -19.45 -5.79 -16.12
N ARG A 304 -18.99 -7.02 -16.35
CA ARG A 304 -18.75 -7.59 -17.69
C ARG A 304 -19.96 -7.53 -18.62
N GLU A 305 -21.17 -7.49 -18.07
CA GLU A 305 -22.43 -7.35 -18.83
C GLU A 305 -22.56 -6.01 -19.55
N HIS A 306 -21.75 -5.02 -19.21
CA HIS A 306 -21.70 -3.71 -19.88
C HIS A 306 -20.53 -3.58 -20.86
N TRP A 307 -19.74 -4.64 -21.07
CA TRP A 307 -18.59 -4.59 -21.97
C TRP A 307 -19.04 -4.70 -23.43
N THR A 308 -18.53 -3.81 -24.27
CA THR A 308 -18.62 -3.93 -25.72
C THR A 308 -17.63 -4.98 -26.24
N ASP A 309 -17.86 -5.51 -27.44
CA ASP A 309 -16.91 -6.44 -28.09
C ASP A 309 -15.51 -5.82 -28.24
N ALA A 310 -15.44 -4.51 -28.52
CA ALA A 310 -14.17 -3.77 -28.62
C ALA A 310 -13.41 -3.75 -27.28
N MET A 311 -14.12 -3.55 -26.16
CA MET A 311 -13.53 -3.59 -24.82
C MET A 311 -13.03 -4.99 -24.47
N VAL A 312 -13.82 -6.03 -24.76
CA VAL A 312 -13.41 -7.44 -24.57
C VAL A 312 -12.13 -7.74 -25.35
N GLU A 313 -12.07 -7.33 -26.62
CA GLU A 313 -10.89 -7.53 -27.46
C GLU A 313 -9.67 -6.77 -26.94
N ALA A 314 -9.84 -5.51 -26.50
CA ALA A 314 -8.77 -4.70 -25.95
C ALA A 314 -8.20 -5.29 -24.65
N VAL A 315 -9.07 -5.72 -23.73
CA VAL A 315 -8.70 -6.43 -22.49
C VAL A 315 -7.93 -7.72 -22.78
N GLN A 316 -8.42 -8.55 -23.72
CA GLN A 316 -7.73 -9.78 -24.10
C GLN A 316 -6.35 -9.48 -24.71
N ARG A 317 -6.27 -8.47 -25.58
CA ARG A 317 -5.03 -8.08 -26.25
C ARG A 317 -3.96 -7.59 -25.28
N ILE A 318 -4.32 -6.77 -24.29
CA ILE A 318 -3.37 -6.29 -23.28
C ILE A 318 -2.90 -7.42 -22.37
N GLU A 319 -3.79 -8.34 -21.99
CA GLU A 319 -3.45 -9.52 -21.18
C GLU A 319 -2.49 -10.47 -21.92
N ASP A 320 -2.74 -10.76 -23.20
CA ASP A 320 -1.88 -11.63 -24.01
C ASP A 320 -0.52 -10.98 -24.31
N ARG A 321 -0.48 -9.66 -24.48
CA ARG A 321 0.79 -8.95 -24.61
C ARG A 321 1.56 -8.97 -23.30
N SER A 322 0.89 -8.72 -22.18
CA SER A 322 1.50 -8.76 -20.85
C SER A 322 2.09 -10.11 -20.51
N ALA A 323 1.39 -11.22 -20.84
CA ALA A 323 1.91 -12.57 -20.69
C ALA A 323 3.23 -12.79 -21.45
N ARG A 324 3.29 -12.32 -22.70
CA ARG A 324 4.50 -12.41 -23.54
C ARG A 324 5.62 -11.54 -23.01
N SER A 325 5.32 -10.34 -22.52
CA SER A 325 6.31 -9.46 -21.89
C SER A 325 6.90 -10.11 -20.65
N ILE A 326 6.07 -10.67 -19.76
CA ILE A 326 6.53 -11.40 -18.57
C ILE A 326 7.50 -12.52 -18.97
N GLN A 327 7.13 -13.36 -19.93
CA GLN A 327 7.98 -14.46 -20.37
C GLN A 327 9.31 -13.96 -20.95
N ARG A 328 9.28 -12.91 -21.78
CA ARG A 328 10.50 -12.30 -22.33
C ARG A 328 11.43 -11.76 -21.23
N LEU A 329 10.88 -11.10 -20.22
CA LEU A 329 11.66 -10.59 -19.08
C LEU A 329 12.26 -11.73 -18.25
N LEU A 330 11.55 -12.86 -18.14
CA LEU A 330 12.07 -14.05 -17.46
C LEU A 330 13.17 -14.76 -18.26
N ASP A 331 13.17 -14.62 -19.59
CA ASP A 331 14.11 -15.29 -20.49
C ASP A 331 15.39 -14.46 -20.74
N ALA A 332 15.30 -13.12 -20.75
CA ALA A 332 16.42 -12.18 -20.88
C ALA A 332 17.51 -12.39 -19.83
#